data_AF-A0ABD5VHH3-F1
#
_entry.id   AF-A0ABD5VHH3-F1
#
_cell.length_a   1.000
_cell.length_b   1.000
_cell.length_c   1.000
_cell.angle_alpha   90.00
_cell.angle_beta   90.00
_cell.angle_gamma   90.00
#
_symmetry.space_group_name_H-M   'P 1'
#
loop_
_entity.id
_entity.type
_entity.pdbx_description
1 polymer ?
#
loop_
_entity_poly.entity_id
_entity_poly.type
_entity_poly.pdbx_seq_one_letter_code
_entity_poly.pdbx_strand_id
1 'polypeptide(L)'
;MSTETQDGDDLEERVTNFLRRNFPQIQMHGGNAAITDLDRETGEVSIQLGGACSGCGISPMTIQAIKSRMVKEIPEIETVHADTGMDGGGGGGGMSPSFPGHEGDDDGDGDEGPQAPF
;
A
#
# COMPACT_ATOMS: atom_id res chain seq x y z
N MET A 1 -11.88 41.60 9.84
CA MET A 1 -11.07 40.58 10.53
C MET A 1 -11.29 39.27 9.77
N SER A 2 -10.38 38.91 8.87
CA SER A 2 -10.35 37.59 8.19
C SER A 2 -8.94 37.40 7.60
N THR A 3 -7.98 37.01 8.43
CA THR A 3 -6.61 36.70 8.00
C THR A 3 -6.18 35.34 8.56
N GLU A 4 -7.05 34.34 8.46
CA GLU A 4 -6.81 33.00 9.05
C GLU A 4 -7.01 31.84 8.06
N THR A 5 -7.29 32.08 6.78
CA THR A 5 -7.54 31.01 5.79
C THR A 5 -6.59 30.97 4.59
N GLN A 6 -5.73 31.97 4.35
CA GLN A 6 -4.88 31.96 3.15
C GLN A 6 -3.80 30.87 3.21
N ASP A 7 -3.09 30.74 4.33
CA ASP A 7 -2.06 29.71 4.45
C ASP A 7 -2.63 28.30 4.38
N GLY A 8 -3.86 28.08 4.87
CA GLY A 8 -4.62 26.81 4.97
C GLY A 8 -4.64 26.03 3.65
N ASP A 9 -4.96 26.73 2.58
CA ASP A 9 -5.05 26.17 1.24
C ASP A 9 -3.65 25.88 0.66
N ASP A 10 -2.62 26.67 0.96
CA ASP A 10 -1.28 26.53 0.35
C ASP A 10 -0.59 25.19 0.67
N LEU A 11 -0.64 24.72 1.92
CA LEU A 11 0.01 23.45 2.31
C LEU A 11 -0.79 22.24 1.82
N GLU A 12 -2.12 22.30 1.91
CA GLU A 12 -2.99 21.24 1.40
C GLU A 12 -2.82 21.07 -0.12
N GLU A 13 -2.74 22.20 -0.83
CA GLU A 13 -2.53 22.22 -2.28
C GLU A 13 -1.12 21.71 -2.64
N ARG A 14 -0.09 22.03 -1.84
CA ARG A 14 1.26 21.47 -1.98
C ARG A 14 1.29 19.95 -1.81
N VAL A 15 0.64 19.42 -0.77
CA VAL A 15 0.55 17.97 -0.54
C VAL A 15 -0.20 17.29 -1.70
N THR A 16 -1.29 17.90 -2.15
CA THR A 16 -2.07 17.41 -3.30
C THR A 16 -1.25 17.41 -4.58
N ASN A 17 -0.52 18.49 -4.86
CA ASN A 17 0.36 18.61 -6.02
C ASN A 17 1.54 17.63 -5.95
N PHE A 18 2.12 17.43 -4.77
CA PHE A 18 3.16 16.44 -4.52
C PHE A 18 2.69 15.04 -4.90
N LEU A 19 1.50 14.62 -4.42
CA LEU A 19 0.94 13.30 -4.73
C LEU A 19 0.67 13.12 -6.23
N ARG A 20 0.12 14.15 -6.89
CA ARG A 20 -0.13 14.16 -8.35
C ARG A 20 1.15 14.05 -9.16
N ARG A 21 2.22 14.75 -8.76
CA ARG A 21 3.49 14.82 -9.50
C ARG A 21 4.39 13.61 -9.26
N ASN A 22 4.50 13.16 -8.01
CA ASN A 22 5.42 12.10 -7.61
C ASN A 22 4.80 10.70 -7.68
N PHE A 23 3.47 10.60 -7.52
CA PHE A 23 2.74 9.33 -7.52
C PHE A 23 1.52 9.35 -8.46
N PRO A 24 1.67 9.76 -9.74
CA PRO A 24 0.56 9.80 -10.69
C PRO A 24 -0.06 8.42 -10.93
N GLN A 25 0.73 7.37 -10.71
CA GLN A 25 0.31 5.97 -10.83
C GLN A 25 -0.92 5.66 -9.97
N ILE A 26 -1.07 6.28 -8.78
CA ILE A 26 -2.22 6.07 -7.91
C ILE A 26 -3.52 6.36 -8.70
N GLN A 27 -3.59 7.50 -9.37
CA GLN A 27 -4.76 7.87 -10.19
C GLN A 27 -4.84 7.07 -11.49
N MET A 28 -3.71 6.78 -12.14
CA MET A 28 -3.70 5.97 -13.38
C MET A 28 -4.25 4.56 -13.18
N HIS A 29 -4.09 3.98 -11.99
CA HIS A 29 -4.65 2.69 -11.61
C HIS A 29 -6.07 2.78 -11.03
N GLY A 30 -6.74 3.93 -11.14
CA GLY A 30 -8.10 4.14 -10.62
C GLY A 30 -8.16 4.35 -9.10
N GLY A 31 -7.03 4.73 -8.50
CA GLY A 31 -6.92 5.12 -7.10
C GLY A 31 -7.17 6.61 -6.85
N ASN A 32 -7.44 6.93 -5.59
CA ASN A 32 -7.61 8.29 -5.09
C ASN A 32 -6.74 8.51 -3.86
N ALA A 33 -6.25 9.73 -3.70
CA ALA A 33 -5.59 10.17 -2.49
C ALA A 33 -6.32 11.42 -2.00
N ALA A 34 -6.72 11.43 -0.73
CA ALA A 34 -7.37 12.54 -0.09
C ALA A 34 -6.66 12.85 1.23
N ILE A 35 -6.56 14.13 1.57
CA ILE A 35 -6.06 14.57 2.87
C ILE A 35 -7.25 14.49 3.82
N THR A 36 -7.08 13.78 4.94
CA THR A 36 -8.12 13.62 5.95
C THR A 36 -7.91 14.56 7.14
N ASP A 37 -6.65 14.87 7.44
CA ASP A 37 -6.27 15.77 8.52
C ASP A 37 -4.89 16.40 8.22
N LEU A 38 -4.70 17.64 8.65
CA LEU A 38 -3.46 18.39 8.44
C LEU A 38 -3.24 19.32 9.64
N ASP A 39 -2.29 18.96 10.49
CA ASP A 39 -1.85 19.78 11.62
C ASP A 39 -0.52 20.47 11.28
N ARG A 40 -0.55 21.80 11.31
CA ARG A 40 0.60 22.65 10.98
C ARG A 40 1.45 23.01 12.18
N GLU A 41 0.86 22.95 13.37
CA GLU A 41 1.57 23.26 14.60
C GLU A 41 2.52 22.11 14.94
N THR A 42 2.09 20.87 14.67
CA THR A 42 2.88 19.65 14.87
C THR A 42 3.56 19.15 13.59
N GLY A 43 3.16 19.64 12.41
CA GLY A 43 3.68 19.18 11.13
C GLY A 43 3.19 17.77 10.76
N GLU A 44 2.02 17.36 11.23
CA GLU A 44 1.44 16.05 10.98
C GLU A 44 0.43 16.11 9.83
N VAL A 45 0.50 15.18 8.88
CA VAL A 45 -0.50 15.04 7.83
C VAL A 45 -1.04 13.62 7.79
N SER A 46 -2.36 13.52 7.69
CA SER A 46 -3.06 12.27 7.48
C SER A 46 -3.65 12.24 6.08
N ILE A 47 -3.29 11.21 5.32
CA ILE A 47 -3.82 10.97 3.99
C ILE A 47 -4.52 9.62 3.94
N GLN A 48 -5.69 9.61 3.31
CA GLN A 48 -6.37 8.39 2.95
C GLN A 48 -6.09 8.07 1.49
N LEU A 49 -5.48 6.92 1.26
CA LEU A 49 -5.24 6.38 -0.06
C LEU A 49 -6.26 5.26 -0.32
N GLY A 50 -7.10 5.44 -1.34
CA GLY A 50 -8.15 4.50 -1.73
C GLY A 50 -8.10 4.19 -3.22
N GLY A 51 -9.01 3.34 -3.71
CA GLY A 51 -9.11 3.11 -5.14
C GLY A 51 -9.94 1.92 -5.60
N ALA A 52 -10.30 1.97 -6.88
CA ALA A 52 -11.13 0.95 -7.57
C ALA A 52 -10.47 -0.43 -7.70
N CYS A 53 -9.18 -0.55 -7.36
CA CYS A 53 -8.49 -1.82 -7.35
C CYS A 53 -8.92 -2.62 -6.11
N SER A 54 -10.12 -3.20 -6.19
CA SER A 54 -10.67 -4.16 -5.24
C SER A 54 -9.64 -5.25 -4.95
N GLY A 55 -8.89 -5.11 -3.84
CA GLY A 55 -7.90 -6.09 -3.38
C GLY A 55 -6.44 -5.77 -3.65
N CYS A 56 -6.09 -4.72 -4.41
CA CYS A 56 -4.71 -4.24 -4.50
C CYS A 56 -4.54 -3.06 -3.53
N GLY A 57 -4.47 -3.36 -2.24
CA GLY A 57 -4.03 -2.38 -1.25
C GLY A 57 -2.71 -1.76 -1.71
N ILE A 58 -2.58 -0.44 -1.57
CA ILE A 58 -1.34 0.24 -1.92
C ILE A 58 -0.19 -0.44 -1.16
N SER A 59 0.86 -0.80 -1.90
CA SER A 59 1.95 -1.59 -1.31
C SER A 59 2.59 -0.85 -0.13
N PRO A 60 3.01 -1.56 0.93
CA PRO A 60 3.72 -0.93 2.05
C PRO A 60 4.95 -0.14 1.61
N MET A 61 5.63 -0.57 0.54
CA MET A 61 6.75 0.16 -0.05
C MET A 61 6.33 1.51 -0.64
N THR A 62 5.20 1.56 -1.35
CA THR A 62 4.66 2.81 -1.90
C THR A 62 4.30 3.78 -0.76
N ILE A 63 3.68 3.29 0.31
CA ILE A 63 3.35 4.10 1.49
C ILE A 63 4.63 4.69 2.10
N GLN A 64 5.66 3.86 2.34
CA GLN A 64 6.93 4.32 2.90
C GLN A 64 7.63 5.34 1.98
N ALA A 65 7.56 5.14 0.66
CA ALA A 65 8.10 6.08 -0.31
C ALA A 65 7.39 7.43 -0.25
N ILE A 66 6.05 7.45 -0.11
CA ILE A 66 5.27 8.68 0.08
C ILE A 66 5.74 9.40 1.34
N LYS A 67 5.75 8.71 2.49
CA LYS A 67 6.18 9.29 3.77
C LYS A 67 7.58 9.91 3.67
N SER A 68 8.53 9.14 3.14
CA SER A 68 9.94 9.56 3.06
C SER A 68 10.19 10.69 2.06
N ARG A 69 9.40 10.78 0.98
CA ARG A 69 9.56 11.83 -0.04
C ARG A 69 8.81 13.10 0.34
N MET A 70 7.65 12.98 0.98
CA MET A 70 6.82 14.12 1.38
C MET A 70 7.56 15.00 2.38
N VAL A 71 8.12 14.43 3.45
CA VAL A 71 8.92 15.18 4.44
C VAL A 71 10.20 15.80 3.86
N LYS A 72 10.69 15.28 2.72
CA LYS A 72 11.87 15.84 2.02
C LYS A 72 11.51 16.98 1.07
N GLU A 73 10.34 16.92 0.44
CA GLU A 73 9.90 17.93 -0.54
C GLU A 73 9.11 19.07 0.13
N ILE A 74 8.43 18.78 1.25
CA ILE A 74 7.64 19.72 2.02
C ILE A 74 8.21 19.74 3.45
N PRO A 75 9.16 20.65 3.76
CA PRO A 75 9.85 20.68 5.06
C PRO A 75 8.95 21.10 6.22
N GLU A 76 7.73 21.56 5.94
CA GLU A 76 6.69 21.88 6.92
C GLU A 76 6.00 20.63 7.49
N ILE A 77 6.22 19.46 6.86
CA ILE A 77 5.63 18.19 7.28
C ILE A 77 6.73 17.36 7.96
N GLU A 78 6.53 17.04 9.23
CA GLU A 78 7.43 16.19 10.03
C GLU A 78 6.97 14.73 10.02
N THR A 79 5.65 14.49 10.11
CA THR A 79 5.07 13.14 10.20
C THR A 79 3.95 12.93 9.21
N VAL A 80 3.93 11.76 8.57
CA VAL A 80 2.93 11.39 7.56
C VAL A 80 2.23 10.09 7.96
N HIS A 81 0.91 10.18 8.17
CA HIS A 81 -0.01 9.07 8.36
C HIS A 81 -0.69 8.75 7.03
N ALA A 82 -0.72 7.47 6.66
CA ALA A 82 -1.27 7.04 5.39
C ALA A 82 -2.11 5.79 5.63
N ASP A 83 -3.41 5.94 5.45
CA ASP A 83 -4.40 4.89 5.66
C ASP A 83 -4.86 4.34 4.31
N THR A 84 -4.80 3.01 4.15
CA THR A 84 -5.14 2.34 2.87
C THR A 84 -6.38 1.47 2.94
N GLY A 85 -7.17 1.57 4.01
CA GLY A 85 -8.37 0.76 4.24
C GLY A 85 -8.09 -0.75 4.41
N MET A 86 -6.83 -1.18 4.29
CA MET A 86 -6.36 -2.56 4.50
C MET A 86 -5.82 -2.78 5.91
N ASP A 87 -6.08 -1.85 6.85
CA ASP A 87 -5.80 -2.03 8.28
C ASP A 87 -6.85 -2.98 8.92
N GLY A 88 -7.00 -4.14 8.30
CA GLY A 88 -7.65 -5.33 8.81
C GLY A 88 -6.59 -6.41 8.98
N GLY A 89 -5.92 -6.40 10.13
CA GLY A 89 -5.18 -7.49 10.77
C GLY A 89 -4.59 -8.59 9.86
N GLY A 90 -3.26 -8.65 9.80
CA GLY A 90 -2.54 -9.77 9.18
C GLY A 90 -1.12 -9.92 9.69
N GLY A 91 -0.92 -9.88 11.00
CA GLY A 91 0.31 -10.37 11.61
C GLY A 91 0.51 -11.86 11.30
N GLY A 92 1.73 -12.21 10.90
CA GLY A 92 2.34 -13.53 11.07
C GLY A 92 1.45 -14.76 10.91
N GLY A 93 1.26 -15.21 9.67
CA GLY A 93 0.90 -16.58 9.36
C GLY A 93 1.98 -17.16 8.47
N GLY A 94 3.03 -17.71 9.05
CA GLY A 94 3.95 -18.56 8.31
C GLY A 94 3.17 -19.73 7.74
N MET A 95 2.82 -19.67 6.46
CA MET A 95 2.52 -20.88 5.73
C MET A 95 3.85 -21.62 5.58
N SER A 96 4.17 -22.46 6.55
CA SER A 96 5.01 -23.63 6.26
C SER A 96 4.44 -24.26 4.99
N PRO A 97 5.24 -24.49 3.94
CA PRO A 97 4.78 -25.35 2.86
C PRO A 97 4.56 -26.71 3.51
N SER A 98 3.30 -27.09 3.68
CA SER A 98 2.95 -28.49 3.91
C SER A 98 3.33 -29.23 2.63
N PHE A 99 4.60 -29.60 2.52
CA PHE A 99 5.02 -30.70 1.68
C PHE A 99 4.30 -31.93 2.22
N PRO A 100 3.42 -32.58 1.46
CA PRO A 100 2.91 -33.88 1.84
C PRO A 100 4.09 -34.85 1.72
N GLY A 101 4.76 -35.10 2.83
CA GLY A 101 5.54 -36.31 3.01
C GLY A 101 4.56 -37.47 3.03
N HIS A 102 4.43 -38.17 1.90
CA HIS A 102 3.94 -39.54 1.90
C HIS A 102 5.16 -40.45 1.79
N GLU A 103 5.66 -40.84 2.96
CA GLU A 103 6.57 -41.96 3.12
C GLU A 103 5.74 -43.25 3.12
N GLY A 104 6.03 -44.15 2.19
CA GLY A 104 6.26 -45.57 2.48
C GLY A 104 5.07 -46.51 2.65
N ASP A 105 5.01 -47.46 1.71
CA ASP A 105 4.57 -48.87 1.81
C ASP A 105 3.09 -49.21 2.07
N ASP A 106 2.43 -49.74 1.02
CA ASP A 106 1.69 -51.01 1.12
C ASP A 106 1.61 -51.68 -0.28
N ASP A 107 1.96 -52.97 -0.29
CA ASP A 107 2.13 -53.90 -1.40
C ASP A 107 0.98 -54.00 -2.43
N GLY A 108 1.39 -54.23 -3.69
CA GLY A 108 0.69 -55.16 -4.59
C GLY A 108 -0.23 -54.56 -5.65
N ASP A 109 0.29 -54.38 -6.88
CA ASP A 109 -0.15 -55.11 -8.09
C ASP A 109 0.62 -54.53 -9.29
N GLY A 110 1.37 -55.37 -9.99
CA GLY A 110 2.14 -54.94 -11.15
C GLY A 110 1.24 -54.79 -12.36
N ASP A 111 1.17 -53.60 -12.96
CA ASP A 111 0.77 -53.46 -14.36
C ASP A 111 1.39 -52.21 -15.01
N GLU A 112 2.45 -52.49 -15.77
CA GLU A 112 2.80 -51.92 -17.09
C GLU A 112 2.63 -50.40 -17.32
N GLY A 113 3.76 -49.67 -17.27
CA GLY A 113 3.82 -48.28 -17.72
C GLY A 113 3.63 -48.12 -19.24
N PRO A 114 3.02 -47.02 -19.73
CA PRO A 114 2.80 -46.84 -21.16
C PRO A 114 4.12 -46.52 -21.91
N GLN A 115 4.50 -47.37 -22.86
CA GLN A 115 5.53 -47.01 -23.85
C GLN A 115 4.98 -45.97 -24.83
N ALA A 116 5.69 -44.86 -24.99
CA ALA A 116 5.40 -43.85 -26.00
C ALA A 116 5.62 -44.40 -27.42
N PRO A 117 4.74 -44.10 -28.40
CA PRO A 117 5.03 -44.36 -29.80
C PRO A 117 5.66 -43.13 -30.48
N PHE A 118 6.85 -43.37 -31.04
CA PHE A 118 7.58 -42.72 -32.16
C PHE A 118 7.65 -41.18 -32.25
#